data_AF-Q8BY86-F1
#
_entry.id   AF-Q8BY86-F1
#
_cell.length_a   1.000
_cell.length_b   1.000
_cell.length_c   1.000
_cell.angle_alpha   90.00
_cell.angle_beta   90.00
_cell.angle_gamma   90.00
#
_symmetry.space_group_name_H-M   'P 1'
#
loop_
_entity.id
_entity.type
_entity.pdbx_description
1 polymer ?
#
loop_
_entity_poly.entity_id
_entity_poly.type
_entity_poly.pdbx_seq_one_letter_code
_entity_poly.pdbx_strand_id
1 'polypeptide(L)'
;MNIYEEQKVVALYCLASLGAIGWGTSPHIRCASLLLVPKMLGKEGRLFVMGYALAAIYSGPAANLRSNINEVIASLGCTVELQINNTRSAWRVSTAPLRAVFKGMVGSKDSLNKEIQNVSTSFEEMDEQVKSDAGYSSEDWDKNRESTEMFGTSRVRPYLSTQMVYELRTRLRCIREEYS
;
A
#
# COMPACT_ATOMS: atom_id res chain seq x y z
N MET A 1 18.43 55.41 -9.07
CA MET A 1 19.13 54.72 -7.96
C MET A 1 18.12 54.35 -6.88
N ASN A 2 18.27 53.17 -6.27
CA ASN A 2 17.41 52.72 -5.18
C ASN A 2 17.76 53.53 -3.91
N ILE A 3 16.77 54.10 -3.21
CA ILE A 3 16.95 54.94 -2.02
C ILE A 3 17.85 54.26 -0.96
N TYR A 4 17.81 52.93 -0.91
CA TYR A 4 18.64 52.11 -0.04
C TYR A 4 20.15 52.15 -0.37
N GLU A 5 20.51 52.25 -1.65
CA GLU A 5 21.92 52.30 -2.07
C GLU A 5 22.56 53.66 -1.74
N GLU A 6 21.82 54.76 -1.90
CA GLU A 6 22.29 56.10 -1.52
C GLU A 6 22.59 56.16 0.00
N GLN A 7 21.72 55.58 0.83
CA GLN A 7 21.95 55.54 2.28
C GLN A 7 23.17 54.69 2.68
N LYS A 8 23.42 53.57 2.00
CA LYS A 8 24.65 52.78 2.22
C LYS A 8 25.90 53.57 1.89
N VAL A 9 25.88 54.27 0.75
CA VAL A 9 27.02 55.07 0.29
C VAL A 9 27.31 56.20 1.27
N VAL A 10 26.28 56.92 1.71
CA VAL A 10 26.41 57.97 2.74
C VAL A 10 26.96 57.41 4.05
N ALA A 11 26.43 56.29 4.54
CA ALA A 11 26.90 55.66 5.77
C ALA A 11 28.37 55.22 5.67
N LEU A 12 28.78 54.66 4.53
CA LEU A 12 30.17 54.27 4.28
C LEU A 12 31.11 55.48 4.26
N TYR A 13 30.72 56.57 3.61
CA TYR A 13 31.53 57.80 3.59
C TYR A 13 31.65 58.42 4.99
N CYS A 14 30.57 58.44 5.78
CA CYS A 14 30.61 58.90 7.17
C CYS A 14 31.53 58.04 8.04
N LEU A 15 31.47 56.72 7.91
CA LEU A 15 32.35 55.80 8.65
C LEU A 15 33.82 55.94 8.24
N ALA A 16 34.09 56.06 6.94
CA ALA A 16 35.44 56.22 6.40
C ALA A 16 36.08 57.54 6.85
N SER A 17 35.32 58.65 6.82
CA SER A 17 35.80 59.97 7.25
C SER A 17 36.05 60.02 8.76
N LEU A 18 35.14 59.50 9.59
CA LEU A 18 35.36 59.39 11.03
C LEU A 18 36.55 58.48 11.37
N GLY A 19 36.71 57.38 10.66
CA GLY A 19 37.85 56.47 10.80
C GLY A 19 39.18 57.14 10.44
N ALA A 20 39.22 57.92 9.35
CA ALA A 20 40.40 58.66 8.92
C ALA A 20 40.78 59.77 9.92
N ILE A 21 39.80 60.51 10.43
CA ILE A 21 40.02 61.53 11.46
C ILE A 21 40.53 60.89 12.75
N GLY A 22 39.92 59.78 13.19
CA GLY A 22 40.37 59.01 14.36
C GLY A 22 41.79 58.47 14.22
N TRP A 23 42.14 57.97 13.02
CA TRP A 23 43.50 57.54 12.71
C TRP A 23 44.50 58.70 12.76
N GLY A 24 44.13 59.86 12.22
CA GLY A 24 44.98 61.05 12.21
C GLY A 24 45.23 61.64 13.60
N THR A 25 44.23 61.60 14.48
CA THR A 25 44.24 62.34 15.76
C THR A 25 44.68 61.52 16.97
N SER A 26 44.48 60.20 16.98
CA SER A 26 44.70 59.37 18.18
C SER A 26 45.76 58.27 17.97
N PRO A 27 46.87 58.29 18.75
CA PRO A 27 47.85 57.21 18.76
C PRO A 27 47.26 55.85 19.14
N HIS A 28 46.26 55.81 20.03
CA HIS A 28 45.60 54.58 20.44
C HIS A 28 44.84 53.91 19.29
N ILE A 29 44.19 54.72 18.44
CA ILE A 29 43.45 54.22 17.28
C ILE A 29 44.43 53.64 16.24
N ARG A 30 45.58 54.27 16.02
CA ARG A 30 46.66 53.76 15.14
C ARG A 30 47.22 52.42 15.62
N CYS A 31 47.46 52.27 16.92
CA CYS A 31 47.97 51.02 17.48
C CYS A 31 46.93 49.90 17.43
N ALA A 32 45.68 50.18 17.79
CA ALA A 32 44.61 49.19 17.79
C ALA A 32 44.34 48.63 16.38
N SER A 33 44.40 49.49 15.38
CA SER A 33 44.16 49.12 13.99
C SER A 33 45.33 48.37 13.33
N LEU A 34 46.58 48.72 13.63
CA LEU A 34 47.75 47.91 13.23
C LEU A 34 47.70 46.50 13.84
N LEU A 35 47.10 46.36 15.03
CA LEU A 35 46.91 45.07 15.69
C LEU A 35 45.68 44.29 15.20
N LEU A 36 44.73 44.91 14.50
CA LEU A 36 43.55 44.21 13.96
C LEU A 36 43.96 43.17 12.91
N VAL A 37 44.89 43.49 12.01
CA VAL A 37 45.32 42.57 10.95
C VAL A 37 45.94 41.29 11.52
N PRO A 38 46.92 41.35 12.45
CA PRO A 38 47.43 40.16 13.14
C PRO A 38 46.37 39.41 13.96
N LYS A 39 45.41 40.11 14.57
CA LYS A 39 44.33 39.47 15.37
C LYS A 39 43.34 38.69 14.50
N MET A 40 43.10 39.14 13.27
CA MET A 40 42.27 38.42 12.29
C MET A 40 42.95 37.15 11.74
N LEU A 41 44.27 37.04 11.84
CA LEU A 41 45.04 35.83 11.45
C LEU A 41 45.13 34.79 12.59
N GLY A 42 44.56 35.10 13.76
CA GLY A 42 44.53 34.21 14.93
C GLY A 42 43.29 33.29 14.98
N LYS A 43 43.18 32.51 16.06
CA LYS A 43 42.06 31.57 16.31
C LYS A 43 40.69 32.27 16.30
N GLU A 44 40.62 33.49 16.84
CA GLU A 44 39.39 34.29 16.91
C GLU A 44 38.99 34.88 15.55
N GLY A 45 39.97 35.23 14.71
CA GLY A 45 39.75 35.80 13.38
C GLY A 45 39.13 34.81 12.38
N ARG A 46 39.28 33.51 12.62
CA ARG A 46 38.65 32.45 11.82
C ARG A 46 37.13 32.58 11.79
N LEU A 47 36.50 33.02 12.88
CA LEU A 47 35.06 33.23 12.93
C LEU A 47 34.62 34.36 11.99
N PHE A 48 35.39 35.45 11.94
CA PHE A 48 35.15 36.56 11.01
C PHE A 48 35.32 36.11 9.55
N VAL A 49 36.36 35.33 9.24
CA VAL A 49 36.58 34.78 7.89
C VAL A 49 35.45 33.83 7.49
N MET A 50 35.01 32.96 8.40
CA MET A 50 33.88 32.05 8.15
C MET A 50 32.57 32.82 7.98
N GLY A 51 32.32 33.85 8.78
CA GLY A 51 31.15 34.72 8.63
C GLY A 51 31.14 35.45 7.28
N TYR A 52 32.29 35.97 6.85
CA TYR A 52 32.43 36.58 5.53
C TYR A 52 32.21 35.56 4.40
N ALA A 53 32.76 34.35 4.52
CA ALA A 53 32.54 33.28 3.55
C ALA A 53 31.05 32.90 3.45
N LEU A 54 30.34 32.78 4.59
CA LEU A 54 28.91 32.50 4.62
C LEU A 54 28.10 33.64 3.98
N ALA A 55 28.44 34.90 4.25
CA ALA A 55 27.78 36.04 3.63
C ALA A 55 27.99 36.08 2.10
N ALA A 56 29.19 35.72 1.63
CA ALA A 56 29.50 35.58 0.21
C ALA A 56 28.72 34.42 -0.44
N ILE A 57 28.62 33.28 0.23
CA ILE A 57 27.83 32.12 -0.23
C ILE A 57 26.34 32.48 -0.31
N TYR A 58 25.82 33.20 0.67
CA TYR A 58 24.42 33.61 0.70
C TYR A 58 24.09 34.59 -0.43
N SER A 59 24.95 35.58 -0.65
CA SER A 59 24.72 36.64 -1.63
C SER A 59 24.96 36.19 -3.08
N GLY A 60 25.80 35.19 -3.30
CA GLY A 60 26.09 34.66 -4.64
C GLY A 60 25.33 33.36 -4.93
N PRO A 61 25.94 32.18 -4.66
CA PRO A 61 25.37 30.89 -4.99
C PRO A 61 23.94 30.64 -4.48
N ALA A 62 23.64 31.01 -3.22
CA ALA A 62 22.34 30.72 -2.63
C ALA A 62 21.21 31.58 -3.23
N ALA A 63 21.48 32.84 -3.55
CA ALA A 63 20.53 33.70 -4.23
C ALA A 63 20.19 33.19 -5.64
N ASN A 64 21.21 32.74 -6.40
CA ASN A 64 21.02 32.13 -7.71
C ASN A 64 20.22 30.81 -7.61
N LEU A 65 20.58 29.96 -6.66
CA LEU A 65 19.87 28.70 -6.44
C LEU A 65 18.40 28.94 -6.10
N ARG A 66 18.10 29.95 -5.28
CA ARG A 66 16.72 30.30 -4.91
C ARG A 66 15.86 30.68 -6.11
N SER A 67 16.43 31.42 -7.06
CA SER A 67 15.72 31.76 -8.30
C SER A 67 15.43 30.51 -9.15
N ASN A 68 16.41 29.62 -9.30
CA ASN A 68 16.24 28.38 -10.06
C ASN A 68 15.22 27.44 -9.38
N ILE A 69 15.24 27.35 -8.04
CA ILE A 69 14.29 26.53 -7.30
C ILE A 69 12.85 27.01 -7.52
N ASN A 70 12.61 28.32 -7.57
CA ASN A 70 11.26 28.84 -7.83
C ASN A 70 10.73 28.38 -9.19
N GLU A 71 11.58 28.37 -10.22
CA GLU A 71 11.23 27.88 -11.56
C GLU A 71 10.98 26.36 -11.56
N VAL A 72 11.83 25.60 -10.85
CA VAL A 72 11.64 24.16 -10.68
C VAL A 72 10.32 23.85 -9.99
N ILE A 73 9.96 24.58 -8.94
CA ILE A 73 8.68 24.42 -8.23
C ILE A 73 7.50 24.69 -9.17
N ALA A 74 7.58 25.74 -9.99
CA ALA A 74 6.54 26.03 -10.98
C ALA A 74 6.39 24.91 -12.02
N SER A 75 7.50 24.37 -12.54
CA SER A 75 7.50 23.24 -13.48
C SER A 75 6.98 21.94 -12.87
N LEU A 76 7.31 21.68 -11.60
CA LEU A 76 6.82 20.51 -10.86
C LEU A 76 5.31 20.59 -10.64
N GLY A 77 4.76 21.78 -10.38
CA GLY A 77 3.31 21.98 -10.27
C GLY A 77 2.56 21.51 -11.53
N CYS A 78 3.00 21.96 -12.71
CA CYS A 78 2.43 21.54 -13.98
C CYS A 78 2.57 20.02 -14.22
N THR A 79 3.71 19.44 -13.85
CA THR A 79 3.95 17.99 -14.01
C THR A 79 3.03 17.16 -13.12
N VAL A 80 2.83 17.58 -11.87
CA VAL A 80 1.96 16.90 -10.91
C VAL A 80 0.49 16.98 -11.35
N GLU A 81 0.04 18.14 -11.84
CA GLU A 81 -1.33 18.27 -12.36
C GLU A 81 -1.57 17.34 -13.56
N LEU A 82 -0.62 17.29 -14.50
CA LEU A 82 -0.70 16.38 -15.64
C LEU A 82 -0.71 14.91 -15.19
N GLN A 83 0.14 14.53 -14.22
CA GLN A 83 0.17 13.18 -13.66
C GLN A 83 -1.15 12.82 -12.98
N ILE A 84 -1.74 13.72 -12.19
CA ILE A 84 -3.03 13.48 -11.53
C ILE A 84 -4.13 13.28 -12.57
N ASN A 85 -4.19 14.11 -13.59
CA ASN A 85 -5.25 14.03 -14.59
C ASN A 85 -5.16 12.73 -15.42
N ASN A 86 -3.96 12.40 -15.92
CA ASN A 86 -3.74 11.16 -16.65
C ASN A 86 -3.97 9.93 -15.76
N THR A 87 -3.51 9.95 -14.52
CA THR A 87 -3.73 8.84 -13.57
C THR A 87 -5.22 8.66 -13.28
N ARG A 88 -5.97 9.75 -13.08
CA ARG A 88 -7.41 9.69 -12.84
C ARG A 88 -8.15 9.14 -14.06
N SER A 89 -7.77 9.56 -15.26
CA SER A 89 -8.34 9.06 -16.52
C SER A 89 -8.05 7.57 -16.69
N ALA A 90 -6.78 7.17 -16.57
CA ALA A 90 -6.36 5.77 -16.65
C ALA A 90 -7.04 4.89 -15.60
N TRP A 91 -7.14 5.37 -14.35
CA TRP A 91 -7.82 4.67 -13.28
C TRP A 91 -9.32 4.52 -13.54
N ARG A 92 -10.00 5.54 -14.07
CA ARG A 92 -11.42 5.43 -14.43
C ARG A 92 -11.66 4.37 -15.50
N VAL A 93 -10.84 4.35 -16.54
CA VAL A 93 -10.95 3.37 -17.62
C VAL A 93 -10.63 1.96 -17.11
N SER A 94 -9.58 1.79 -16.30
CA SER A 94 -9.20 0.47 -15.77
C SER A 94 -10.19 -0.07 -14.74
N THR A 95 -10.84 0.79 -13.95
CA THR A 95 -11.83 0.37 -12.95
C THR A 95 -13.27 0.33 -13.47
N ALA A 96 -13.54 0.84 -14.67
CA ALA A 96 -14.87 0.79 -15.30
C ALA A 96 -15.45 -0.64 -15.41
N PRO A 97 -14.73 -1.66 -15.93
CA PRO A 97 -15.28 -3.01 -16.05
C PRO A 97 -15.58 -3.63 -14.69
N LEU A 98 -14.70 -3.45 -13.70
CA LEU A 98 -14.93 -3.94 -12.34
C LEU A 98 -16.19 -3.30 -11.73
N ARG A 99 -16.36 -1.98 -11.86
CA ARG A 99 -17.60 -1.31 -11.40
C ARG A 99 -18.84 -1.84 -12.08
N ALA A 100 -18.78 -2.13 -13.38
CA ALA A 100 -19.90 -2.68 -14.12
C ALA A 100 -20.28 -4.08 -13.60
N VAL A 101 -19.29 -4.95 -13.36
CA VAL A 101 -19.50 -6.29 -12.79
C VAL A 101 -20.11 -6.21 -11.39
N PHE A 102 -19.54 -5.42 -10.49
CA PHE A 102 -20.08 -5.26 -9.13
C PHE A 102 -21.49 -4.68 -9.15
N LYS A 103 -21.77 -3.69 -10.01
CA LYS A 103 -23.10 -3.12 -10.14
C LYS A 103 -24.11 -4.12 -10.70
N GLY A 104 -23.70 -4.95 -11.66
CA GLY A 104 -24.52 -6.04 -12.19
C GLY A 104 -24.85 -7.08 -11.11
N MET A 105 -23.86 -7.53 -10.35
CA MET A 105 -24.05 -8.48 -9.25
C MET A 105 -24.97 -7.95 -8.15
N VAL A 106 -24.82 -6.68 -7.77
CA VAL A 106 -25.71 -6.04 -6.79
C VAL A 106 -27.12 -5.86 -7.35
N GLY A 107 -27.25 -5.47 -8.63
CA GLY A 107 -28.55 -5.31 -9.28
C GLY A 107 -29.30 -6.64 -9.47
N SER A 108 -28.58 -7.73 -9.71
CA SER A 108 -29.15 -9.08 -9.87
C SER A 108 -29.31 -9.84 -8.56
N LYS A 109 -29.06 -9.21 -7.40
CA LYS A 109 -29.09 -9.86 -6.08
C LYS A 109 -30.36 -10.69 -5.83
N ASP A 110 -31.53 -10.13 -6.12
CA ASP A 110 -32.80 -10.80 -5.84
C ASP A 110 -33.08 -11.97 -6.81
N SER A 111 -32.67 -11.83 -8.08
CA SER A 111 -32.76 -12.91 -9.07
C SER A 111 -31.80 -14.04 -8.72
N LEU A 112 -30.56 -13.70 -8.37
CA LEU A 112 -29.54 -14.66 -7.98
C LEU A 112 -29.94 -15.41 -6.70
N ASN A 113 -30.50 -14.70 -5.71
CA ASN A 113 -30.97 -15.33 -4.48
C ASN A 113 -32.13 -16.30 -4.75
N LYS A 114 -33.03 -15.96 -5.68
CA LYS A 114 -34.10 -16.87 -6.12
C LYS A 114 -33.56 -18.10 -6.84
N GLU A 115 -32.60 -17.93 -7.75
CA GLU A 115 -31.95 -19.05 -8.43
C GLU A 115 -31.19 -19.96 -7.45
N ILE A 116 -30.46 -19.38 -6.50
CA ILE A 116 -29.77 -20.15 -5.44
C ILE A 116 -30.76 -20.98 -4.62
N GLN A 117 -31.89 -20.38 -4.22
CA GLN A 117 -32.93 -21.10 -3.48
C GLN A 117 -33.55 -22.21 -4.33
N ASN A 118 -33.85 -21.96 -5.60
CA ASN A 118 -34.44 -22.95 -6.51
C ASN A 118 -33.48 -24.14 -6.78
N VAL A 119 -32.19 -23.85 -6.96
CA VAL A 119 -31.16 -24.88 -7.10
C VAL A 119 -31.04 -25.68 -5.80
N SER A 120 -31.01 -25.00 -4.64
CA SER A 120 -30.95 -25.67 -3.33
C SER A 120 -32.12 -26.62 -3.13
N THR A 121 -33.35 -26.20 -3.44
CA THR A 121 -34.55 -27.04 -3.31
C THR A 121 -34.53 -28.24 -4.25
N SER A 122 -34.00 -28.07 -5.47
CA SER A 122 -33.86 -29.19 -6.41
C SER A 122 -32.83 -30.23 -5.94
N PHE A 123 -31.74 -29.79 -5.31
CA PHE A 123 -30.78 -30.71 -4.69
C PHE A 123 -31.34 -31.40 -3.45
N GLU A 124 -32.17 -30.72 -2.65
CA GLU A 124 -32.83 -31.31 -1.49
C GLU A 124 -33.82 -32.43 -1.90
N GLU A 125 -34.59 -32.23 -2.97
CA GLU A 125 -35.47 -33.27 -3.54
C GLU A 125 -34.69 -34.48 -4.07
N MET A 126 -33.52 -34.26 -4.67
CA MET A 126 -32.66 -35.36 -5.11
C MET A 126 -32.03 -36.10 -3.92
N ASP A 127 -31.61 -35.39 -2.88
CA ASP A 127 -31.08 -35.99 -1.65
C ASP A 127 -32.15 -36.83 -0.92
N GLU A 128 -33.39 -36.34 -0.86
CA GLU A 128 -34.51 -37.06 -0.25
C GLU A 128 -34.77 -38.41 -0.96
N GLN A 129 -34.71 -38.45 -2.29
CA GLN A 129 -34.85 -39.69 -3.06
C GLN A 129 -33.72 -40.68 -2.76
N VAL A 130 -32.48 -40.19 -2.67
CA VAL A 130 -31.30 -41.03 -2.40
C VAL A 130 -31.28 -41.55 -0.96
N LYS A 131 -31.83 -40.78 -0.02
CA LYS A 131 -31.89 -41.09 1.41
C LYS A 131 -33.15 -41.87 1.80
N SER A 132 -34.14 -41.98 0.90
CA SER A 132 -35.38 -42.69 1.20
C SER A 132 -35.11 -44.19 1.44
N ASP A 133 -35.55 -44.70 2.59
CA ASP A 133 -35.52 -46.14 2.94
C ASP A 133 -36.66 -46.92 2.25
N ALA A 134 -37.39 -46.31 1.31
CA ALA A 134 -38.49 -46.92 0.60
C ALA A 134 -37.98 -48.04 -0.34
N GLY A 135 -38.07 -49.28 0.14
CA GLY A 135 -37.50 -50.47 -0.49
C GLY A 135 -36.56 -51.28 0.42
N TYR A 136 -36.20 -50.74 1.59
CA TYR A 136 -35.44 -51.42 2.65
C TYR A 136 -36.33 -52.05 3.73
N SER A 137 -37.58 -52.43 3.42
CA SER A 137 -38.36 -53.21 4.39
C SER A 137 -37.83 -54.65 4.45
N SER A 138 -37.18 -54.99 5.56
CA SER A 138 -36.72 -56.34 5.89
C SER A 138 -37.86 -57.23 6.45
N GLU A 139 -39.11 -56.98 6.08
CA GLU A 139 -40.28 -57.59 6.74
C GLU A 139 -40.94 -58.73 5.94
N ASP A 140 -40.36 -59.18 4.82
CA ASP A 140 -40.97 -60.22 3.97
C ASP A 140 -40.24 -61.58 3.96
N TRP A 141 -39.30 -61.84 4.88
CA TRP A 141 -38.54 -63.10 4.87
C TRP A 141 -38.93 -64.15 5.93
N ASP A 142 -40.13 -64.09 6.53
CA ASP A 142 -40.53 -65.08 7.56
C ASP A 142 -41.73 -65.98 7.16
N LYS A 143 -41.86 -66.28 5.87
CA LYS A 143 -42.84 -67.28 5.38
C LYS A 143 -42.34 -68.15 4.22
N ASN A 144 -41.17 -68.78 4.33
CA ASN A 144 -40.96 -70.10 3.72
C ASN A 144 -39.67 -70.77 4.21
N ARG A 145 -39.70 -71.31 5.43
CA ARG A 145 -38.59 -72.14 5.93
C ARG A 145 -39.12 -73.45 6.50
N GLU A 146 -39.58 -74.31 5.61
CA GLU A 146 -39.65 -75.73 5.88
C GLU A 146 -38.88 -76.50 4.79
N SER A 147 -38.06 -77.45 5.26
CA SER A 147 -37.33 -78.48 4.51
C SER A 147 -36.13 -78.07 3.63
N THR A 148 -34.91 -78.23 4.17
CA THR A 148 -33.99 -79.32 3.75
C THR A 148 -32.62 -79.08 4.40
N GLU A 149 -32.19 -80.04 5.21
CA GLU A 149 -30.83 -80.17 5.74
C GLU A 149 -29.87 -80.58 4.60
N MET A 150 -28.66 -79.98 4.54
CA MET A 150 -27.36 -80.69 4.47
C MET A 150 -26.20 -79.73 4.10
N PHE A 151 -25.16 -79.73 4.95
CA PHE A 151 -23.75 -79.43 4.70
C PHE A 151 -23.26 -77.99 4.38
N GLY A 152 -22.41 -77.46 5.28
CA GLY A 152 -21.25 -76.64 4.91
C GLY A 152 -21.30 -75.14 5.22
N THR A 153 -20.64 -74.74 6.31
CA THR A 153 -20.15 -73.39 6.65
C THR A 153 -21.12 -72.21 6.44
N SER A 154 -21.80 -71.84 7.53
CA SER A 154 -22.50 -70.55 7.67
C SER A 154 -21.59 -69.36 7.35
N ARG A 155 -21.86 -68.70 6.24
CA ARG A 155 -21.82 -67.23 6.19
C ARG A 155 -23.17 -66.77 5.71
N VAL A 156 -24.03 -66.40 6.66
CA VAL A 156 -25.22 -65.61 6.38
C VAL A 156 -24.71 -64.33 5.71
N ARG A 157 -24.85 -64.23 4.38
CA ARG A 157 -24.64 -62.96 3.70
C ARG A 157 -25.84 -62.10 4.08
N PRO A 158 -25.66 -60.95 4.76
CA PRO A 158 -26.72 -59.96 4.79
C PRO A 158 -27.04 -59.64 3.33
N TYR A 159 -28.32 -59.72 2.95
CA TYR A 159 -28.74 -59.26 1.63
C TYR A 159 -28.55 -57.75 1.60
N LEU A 160 -27.36 -57.34 1.17
CA LEU A 160 -26.96 -55.95 1.10
C LEU A 160 -27.48 -55.40 -0.23
N SER A 161 -28.27 -54.32 -0.17
CA SER A 161 -28.72 -53.65 -1.39
C SER A 161 -27.52 -53.22 -2.23
N THR A 162 -27.72 -53.05 -3.53
CA THR A 162 -26.66 -52.58 -4.44
C THR A 162 -26.02 -51.28 -3.93
N GLN A 163 -26.82 -50.32 -3.47
CA GLN A 163 -26.35 -49.04 -2.93
C GLN A 163 -25.50 -49.20 -1.67
N MET A 164 -25.90 -50.08 -0.74
CA MET A 164 -25.13 -50.35 0.47
C MET A 164 -23.82 -51.12 0.15
N VAL A 165 -23.81 -51.97 -0.88
CA VAL A 165 -22.58 -52.59 -1.40
C VAL A 165 -21.64 -51.53 -2.00
N TYR A 166 -22.19 -50.57 -2.76
CA TYR A 166 -21.39 -49.49 -3.32
C TYR A 166 -20.85 -48.56 -2.23
N GLU A 167 -21.64 -48.20 -1.22
CA GLU A 167 -21.20 -47.40 -0.08
C GLU A 167 -20.08 -48.13 0.69
N LEU A 168 -20.30 -49.41 1.06
CA LEU A 168 -19.31 -50.21 1.77
C LEU A 168 -18.01 -50.35 0.96
N ARG A 169 -18.11 -50.63 -0.34
CA ARG A 169 -16.93 -50.71 -1.22
C ARG A 169 -16.20 -49.37 -1.33
N THR A 170 -16.92 -48.26 -1.30
CA THR A 170 -16.32 -46.92 -1.37
C THR A 170 -15.62 -46.60 -0.05
N ARG A 171 -16.27 -46.81 1.10
CA ARG A 171 -15.66 -46.65 2.43
C ARG A 171 -14.40 -47.51 2.60
N LEU A 172 -14.45 -48.78 2.16
CA LEU A 172 -13.29 -49.67 2.23
C LEU A 172 -12.12 -49.27 1.31
N ARG A 173 -12.37 -48.46 0.27
CA ARG A 173 -11.28 -47.87 -0.53
C ARG A 173 -10.67 -46.67 0.19
N CYS A 174 -11.50 -45.79 0.77
CA CYS A 174 -11.02 -44.65 1.53
C CYS A 174 -10.21 -45.06 2.77
N ILE A 175 -10.64 -46.09 3.51
CA ILE A 175 -9.91 -46.61 4.69
C ILE A 175 -8.55 -47.22 4.28
N ARG A 176 -8.42 -47.71 3.05
CA ARG A 176 -7.16 -48.27 2.53
C ARG A 176 -6.14 -47.20 2.17
N GLU A 177 -6.60 -46.01 1.77
CA GLU A 177 -5.72 -44.86 1.54
C GLU A 177 -5.22 -44.22 2.85
N GLU A 178 -5.93 -44.39 3.96
CA GLU A 178 -5.53 -43.83 5.27
C GLU A 178 -4.47 -44.69 6.01
N TYR A 179 -4.16 -45.89 5.50
CA TYR A 179 -3.19 -46.84 6.08
C TYR A 179 -2.00 -47.17 5.15
N SER A 180 -1.79 -46.38 4.09
CA SER A 180 -0.60 -46.42 3.24
C SER A 180 0.29 -45.19 3.46
#